data_AF-A0A7S3TNT9-F1
#
_entry.id   AF-A0A7S3TNT9-F1
#
_cell.length_a   1.000
_cell.length_b   1.000
_cell.length_c   1.000
_cell.angle_alpha   90.00
_cell.angle_beta   90.00
_cell.angle_gamma   90.00
#
_symmetry.space_group_name_H-M   'P 1'
#
loop_
_entity.id
_entity.type
_entity.pdbx_description
1 polymer ?
#
loop_
_entity_poly.entity_id
_entity_poly.type
_entity_poly.pdbx_seq_one_letter_code
_entity_poly.pdbx_strand_id
1 'polypeptide(L)'
;MDFFGGAVGGDTMLNPWASLITDSLDDVIEQNESRWVMLRMLCDSVGEATVAEQSAALFPAEARLEAAKKLITNHIAVLKDVTNPSPSTQLELARVPRAEGKFVDLFLLEVARRLLGHRKGITAAAAATNFLESRLDLSNEKQCEVYAASARYLSLRIQSTPEMKKGRNPDMDEEASRAFVAVCFEVGEADLRWRTFRDLIMRPGASAGDTLGIGSQHPRSAREEAARRMMSNHLDVLHDVTNPSPLTQVDELQRVPECYRPQVDMMLRETIRRLWGRGPGPEDFALWQSLEERIDENDPGGEMQAVWGATAAYLDGRVQRTPEQKAGREPEMSLAASTAFLQVVTEIGSGRRLEVEEVPTRWNLAIGISTGAEKSSTCILS
;
A
#
# COMPACT_ATOMS: atom_id res chain seq x y z
N MET A 1 -62.13 25.52 -44.60
CA MET A 1 -62.22 26.87 -44.02
C MET A 1 -61.52 26.82 -42.67
N ASP A 2 -60.20 27.06 -42.68
CA ASP A 2 -59.48 28.14 -41.98
C ASP A 2 -60.20 28.83 -40.80
N PHE A 3 -59.57 29.32 -39.72
CA PHE A 3 -58.16 29.55 -39.36
C PHE A 3 -58.14 30.05 -37.87
N PHE A 4 -57.09 29.66 -37.13
CA PHE A 4 -56.37 30.34 -36.01
C PHE A 4 -56.99 30.62 -34.62
N GLY A 5 -56.27 30.13 -33.59
CA GLY A 5 -55.39 31.00 -32.79
C GLY A 5 -55.49 30.91 -31.26
N GLY A 6 -54.41 30.49 -30.59
CA GLY A 6 -54.19 30.79 -29.15
C GLY A 6 -53.30 29.79 -28.41
N ALA A 7 -51.99 30.02 -28.41
CA ALA A 7 -51.02 29.32 -27.57
C ALA A 7 -50.95 29.93 -26.16
N VAL A 8 -50.89 29.11 -25.09
CA VAL A 8 -50.19 29.45 -23.84
C VAL A 8 -49.72 28.18 -23.11
N GLY A 9 -48.40 28.07 -22.93
CA GLY A 9 -47.75 27.65 -21.67
C GLY A 9 -47.99 26.26 -21.13
N GLY A 10 -47.16 25.30 -21.56
CA GLY A 10 -46.85 24.10 -20.77
C GLY A 10 -45.34 23.97 -20.67
N ASP A 11 -44.77 24.53 -19.60
CA ASP A 11 -43.37 24.40 -19.21
C ASP A 11 -43.01 22.91 -19.13
N THR A 12 -42.43 22.36 -20.20
CA THR A 12 -41.43 21.31 -20.05
C THR A 12 -40.24 21.98 -19.37
N MET A 13 -40.23 21.96 -18.04
CA MET A 13 -39.02 22.22 -17.27
C MET A 13 -37.96 21.23 -17.74
N LEU A 14 -37.15 21.67 -18.70
CA LEU A 14 -35.82 21.17 -18.92
C LEU A 14 -35.15 21.20 -17.55
N ASN A 15 -34.96 20.01 -16.97
CA ASN A 15 -34.26 19.86 -15.71
C ASN A 15 -32.87 20.50 -15.86
N PRO A 16 -32.57 21.63 -15.19
CA PRO A 16 -31.28 22.31 -15.33
C PRO A 16 -30.12 21.51 -14.73
N TRP A 17 -30.42 20.34 -14.13
CA TRP A 17 -29.46 19.44 -13.51
C TRP A 17 -29.14 18.20 -14.36
N ALA A 18 -29.60 18.13 -15.62
CA ALA A 18 -29.23 17.05 -16.55
C ALA A 18 -27.78 17.14 -17.06
N SER A 19 -27.02 18.17 -16.66
CA SER A 19 -25.57 18.28 -16.86
C SER A 19 -24.77 17.95 -15.60
N LEU A 20 -25.30 17.08 -14.71
CA LEU A 20 -24.46 16.42 -13.74
C LEU A 20 -23.50 15.53 -14.52
N ILE A 21 -22.24 15.96 -14.57
CA ILE A 21 -21.08 15.26 -15.09
C ILE A 21 -21.16 13.80 -14.62
N THR A 22 -21.67 12.93 -15.48
CA THR A 22 -21.29 11.53 -15.42
C THR A 22 -19.89 11.53 -15.98
N ASP A 23 -18.86 11.44 -15.13
CA ASP A 23 -17.54 10.97 -15.58
C ASP A 23 -17.83 9.60 -16.24
N SER A 24 -18.03 9.56 -17.55
CA SER A 24 -18.29 8.30 -18.24
C SER A 24 -17.00 7.50 -18.14
N LEU A 25 -17.11 6.19 -17.95
CA LEU A 25 -15.91 5.33 -18.01
C LEU A 25 -15.18 5.48 -19.35
N ASP A 26 -15.90 5.89 -20.40
CA ASP A 26 -15.32 6.20 -21.70
C ASP A 26 -14.44 7.48 -21.64
N ASP A 27 -14.84 8.52 -20.90
CA ASP A 27 -14.03 9.73 -20.68
C ASP A 27 -12.73 9.39 -19.94
N VAL A 28 -12.80 8.46 -18.97
CA VAL A 28 -11.62 7.96 -18.24
C VAL A 28 -10.64 7.28 -19.19
N ILE A 29 -11.14 6.40 -20.07
CA ILE A 29 -10.33 5.69 -21.06
C ILE A 29 -9.62 6.70 -21.98
N GLU A 30 -10.34 7.74 -22.42
CA GLU A 30 -9.78 8.79 -23.29
C GLU A 30 -8.69 9.62 -22.60
N GLN A 31 -8.86 9.96 -21.31
CA GLN A 31 -7.90 10.79 -20.56
C GLN A 31 -6.49 10.21 -20.51
N ASN A 32 -6.35 8.90 -20.40
CA ASN A 32 -5.06 8.22 -20.27
C ASN A 32 -4.62 7.44 -21.52
N GLU A 33 -5.40 7.45 -22.61
CA GLU A 33 -5.10 6.66 -23.82
C GLU A 33 -3.67 6.92 -24.35
N SER A 34 -3.21 8.18 -24.33
CA SER A 34 -1.84 8.53 -24.76
C SER A 34 -0.75 7.80 -23.96
N ARG A 35 -0.99 7.55 -22.66
CA ARG A 35 -0.07 6.84 -21.76
C ARG A 35 -0.10 5.35 -22.05
N TRP A 36 -1.28 4.78 -22.27
CA TRP A 36 -1.45 3.39 -22.71
C TRP A 36 -0.80 3.12 -24.07
N VAL A 37 -0.93 4.04 -25.04
CA VAL A 37 -0.23 3.97 -26.33
C VAL A 37 1.28 3.96 -26.13
N MET A 38 1.82 4.81 -25.24
CA MET A 38 3.25 4.82 -24.94
C MET A 38 3.73 3.50 -24.30
N LEU A 39 2.96 2.93 -23.37
CA LEU A 39 3.26 1.61 -22.80
C LEU A 39 3.24 0.51 -23.88
N ARG A 40 2.30 0.58 -24.83
CA ARG A 40 2.24 -0.35 -25.97
C ARG A 40 3.48 -0.23 -26.86
N MET A 41 3.91 1.00 -27.18
CA MET A 41 5.14 1.23 -27.95
C MET A 41 6.39 0.70 -27.23
N LEU A 42 6.49 0.89 -25.90
CA LEU A 42 7.57 0.36 -25.08
C LEU A 42 7.56 -1.18 -25.04
N CYS A 43 6.36 -1.76 -25.00
CA CYS A 43 6.12 -3.19 -24.97
C CYS A 43 6.46 -3.89 -26.31
N ASP A 44 6.18 -3.23 -27.44
CA ASP A 44 6.38 -3.76 -28.79
C ASP A 44 7.82 -3.61 -29.32
N SER A 45 8.63 -2.77 -28.70
CA SER A 45 10.00 -2.48 -29.12
C SER A 45 11.01 -3.57 -28.67
N VAL A 46 10.60 -4.83 -28.78
CA VAL A 46 11.23 -6.05 -28.26
C VAL A 46 12.69 -6.20 -28.71
N GLY A 47 13.61 -6.45 -27.76
CA GLY A 47 15.01 -6.82 -28.05
C GLY A 47 16.04 -6.52 -26.96
N GLU A 48 15.72 -5.71 -25.96
CA GLU A 48 16.69 -5.25 -24.95
C GLU A 48 16.32 -5.68 -23.53
N ALA A 49 17.33 -5.99 -22.71
CA ALA A 49 17.16 -6.37 -21.32
C ALA A 49 16.48 -5.23 -20.52
N THR A 50 15.33 -5.53 -19.91
CA THR A 50 14.64 -4.62 -19.00
C THR A 50 15.12 -4.84 -17.57
N VAL A 51 15.38 -3.74 -16.87
CA VAL A 51 15.66 -3.69 -15.44
C VAL A 51 14.35 -3.38 -14.74
N ALA A 52 13.86 -4.34 -13.96
CA ALA A 52 12.76 -4.10 -13.03
C ALA A 52 13.31 -3.66 -11.67
N GLU A 53 12.45 -2.99 -10.91
CA GLU A 53 12.71 -2.56 -9.55
C GLU A 53 11.68 -3.22 -8.62
N GLN A 54 11.97 -3.23 -7.32
CA GLN A 54 11.03 -3.68 -6.28
C GLN A 54 10.52 -5.11 -6.52
N SER A 55 9.23 -5.41 -6.34
CA SER A 55 8.70 -6.79 -6.44
C SER A 55 8.86 -7.35 -7.84
N ALA A 56 8.80 -6.50 -8.88
CA ALA A 56 9.04 -6.93 -10.25
C ALA A 56 10.48 -7.48 -10.42
N ALA A 57 11.47 -6.97 -9.69
CA ALA A 57 12.86 -7.45 -9.78
C ALA A 57 13.04 -8.91 -9.36
N LEU A 58 12.07 -9.49 -8.63
CA LEU A 58 12.08 -10.89 -8.20
C LEU A 58 11.73 -11.87 -9.33
N PHE A 59 11.24 -11.36 -10.46
CA PHE A 59 10.72 -12.18 -11.54
C PHE A 59 11.53 -12.00 -12.82
N PRO A 60 11.69 -13.07 -13.62
CA PRO A 60 12.43 -13.00 -14.86
C PRO A 60 11.73 -12.07 -15.87
N ALA A 61 12.52 -11.52 -16.80
CA ALA A 61 12.06 -10.47 -17.70
C ALA A 61 10.93 -10.95 -18.62
N GLU A 62 10.97 -12.22 -19.04
CA GLU A 62 9.95 -12.88 -19.85
C GLU A 62 8.60 -12.95 -19.15
N ALA A 63 8.57 -13.40 -17.89
CA ALA A 63 7.34 -13.52 -17.09
C ALA A 63 6.70 -12.15 -16.88
N ARG A 64 7.51 -11.14 -16.55
CA ARG A 64 7.03 -9.76 -16.42
C ARG A 64 6.51 -9.19 -17.73
N LEU A 65 7.23 -9.43 -18.83
CA LEU A 65 6.85 -8.92 -20.15
C LEU A 65 5.54 -9.54 -20.63
N GLU A 66 5.31 -10.83 -20.37
CA GLU A 66 4.04 -11.49 -20.65
C GLU A 66 2.89 -10.85 -19.84
N ALA A 67 3.07 -10.70 -18.53
CA ALA A 67 2.09 -10.07 -17.66
C ALA A 67 1.76 -8.64 -18.11
N ALA A 68 2.78 -7.84 -18.42
CA ALA A 68 2.63 -6.48 -18.95
C ALA A 68 1.88 -6.48 -20.29
N LYS A 69 2.28 -7.34 -21.24
CA LYS A 69 1.63 -7.48 -22.56
C LYS A 69 0.15 -7.75 -22.42
N LYS A 70 -0.21 -8.73 -21.59
CA LYS A 70 -1.62 -9.12 -21.37
C LYS A 70 -2.41 -8.01 -20.70
N LEU A 71 -1.84 -7.34 -19.69
CA LEU A 71 -2.50 -6.20 -19.08
C LEU A 71 -2.70 -5.05 -20.07
N ILE A 72 -1.64 -4.61 -20.78
CA ILE A 72 -1.70 -3.48 -21.72
C ILE A 72 -2.69 -3.73 -22.86
N THR A 73 -2.75 -4.95 -23.38
CA THR A 73 -3.67 -5.30 -24.46
C THR A 73 -5.12 -5.46 -23.99
N ASN A 74 -5.34 -5.77 -22.71
CA ASN A 74 -6.66 -6.06 -22.15
C ASN A 74 -7.15 -5.02 -21.12
N HIS A 75 -6.43 -3.92 -20.91
CA HIS A 75 -6.66 -2.99 -19.79
C HIS A 75 -8.08 -2.43 -19.74
N ILE A 76 -8.71 -2.14 -20.90
CA ILE A 76 -10.10 -1.67 -20.97
C ILE A 76 -11.07 -2.73 -20.42
N ALA A 77 -10.88 -4.00 -20.77
CA ALA A 77 -11.73 -5.08 -20.28
C ALA A 77 -11.51 -5.32 -18.78
N VAL A 78 -10.26 -5.24 -18.32
CA VAL A 78 -9.91 -5.33 -16.90
C VAL A 78 -10.55 -4.19 -16.11
N LEU A 79 -10.42 -2.94 -16.58
CA LEU A 79 -11.03 -1.76 -15.99
C LEU A 79 -12.56 -1.92 -15.88
N LYS A 80 -13.22 -2.35 -16.97
CA LYS A 80 -14.66 -2.61 -17.00
C LYS A 80 -15.07 -3.73 -16.05
N ASP A 81 -14.26 -4.77 -15.88
CA ASP A 81 -14.55 -5.88 -14.95
C ASP A 81 -14.38 -5.44 -13.50
N VAL A 82 -13.29 -4.74 -13.16
CA VAL A 82 -13.03 -4.21 -11.81
C VAL A 82 -14.13 -3.24 -11.37
N THR A 83 -14.69 -2.47 -12.31
CA THR A 83 -15.69 -1.42 -12.05
C THR A 83 -17.13 -1.82 -12.37
N ASN A 84 -17.38 -3.10 -12.63
CA ASN A 84 -18.72 -3.58 -13.03
C ASN A 84 -19.72 -3.46 -11.86
N PRO A 85 -20.76 -2.61 -11.95
CA PRO A 85 -21.72 -2.44 -10.86
C PRO A 85 -22.70 -3.62 -10.73
N SER A 86 -22.83 -4.44 -11.77
CA SER A 86 -23.79 -5.54 -11.84
C SER A 86 -23.15 -6.78 -12.46
N PRO A 87 -22.19 -7.42 -11.76
CA PRO A 87 -21.56 -8.64 -12.26
C PRO A 87 -22.59 -9.78 -12.36
N SER A 88 -22.56 -10.52 -13.47
CA SER A 88 -23.41 -11.70 -13.67
C SER A 88 -22.83 -12.99 -13.09
N THR A 89 -21.55 -12.97 -12.68
CA THR A 89 -20.81 -14.09 -12.09
C THR A 89 -19.79 -13.58 -11.09
N GLN A 90 -19.26 -14.45 -10.23
CA GLN A 90 -18.23 -14.12 -9.23
C GLN A 90 -18.70 -13.00 -8.27
N LEU A 91 -19.88 -13.18 -7.71
CA LEU A 91 -20.56 -12.22 -6.84
C LEU A 91 -19.83 -12.05 -5.50
N GLU A 92 -18.99 -13.03 -5.14
CA GLU A 92 -18.10 -13.01 -3.98
C GLU A 92 -16.96 -12.00 -4.11
N LEU A 93 -16.64 -11.52 -5.32
CA LEU A 93 -15.55 -10.57 -5.54
C LEU A 93 -16.05 -9.13 -5.46
N ALA A 94 -15.58 -8.40 -4.45
CA ALA A 94 -15.89 -6.97 -4.29
C ALA A 94 -15.34 -6.14 -5.46
N ARG A 95 -16.23 -5.40 -6.13
CA ARG A 95 -15.90 -4.48 -7.23
C ARG A 95 -15.70 -3.06 -6.72
N VAL A 96 -14.91 -2.29 -7.46
CA VAL A 96 -14.73 -0.85 -7.23
C VAL A 96 -15.94 -0.10 -7.82
N PRO A 97 -16.47 0.94 -7.17
CA PRO A 97 -17.54 1.75 -7.75
C PRO A 97 -17.14 2.36 -9.10
N ARG A 98 -18.06 2.37 -10.06
CA ARG A 98 -17.80 2.87 -11.43
C ARG A 98 -17.33 4.32 -11.48
N ALA A 99 -17.81 5.16 -10.55
CA ALA A 99 -17.39 6.56 -10.43
C ALA A 99 -15.88 6.72 -10.14
N GLU A 100 -15.25 5.69 -9.59
CA GLU A 100 -13.83 5.68 -9.24
C GLU A 100 -12.94 5.04 -10.32
N GLY A 101 -13.49 4.77 -11.51
CA GLY A 101 -12.78 4.11 -12.60
C GLY A 101 -11.48 4.82 -13.01
N LYS A 102 -11.40 6.14 -12.84
CA LYS A 102 -10.16 6.91 -13.08
C LYS A 102 -9.00 6.45 -12.20
N PHE A 103 -9.26 6.13 -10.94
CA PHE A 103 -8.21 5.64 -10.04
C PHE A 103 -7.84 4.19 -10.35
N VAL A 104 -8.81 3.37 -10.78
CA VAL A 104 -8.52 2.01 -11.27
C VAL A 104 -7.61 2.05 -12.51
N ASP A 105 -7.90 2.92 -13.47
CA ASP A 105 -7.07 3.04 -14.68
C ASP A 105 -5.63 3.51 -14.36
N LEU A 106 -5.48 4.49 -13.46
CA LEU A 106 -4.18 4.93 -12.97
C LEU A 106 -3.41 3.81 -12.24
N PHE A 107 -4.10 2.98 -11.45
CA PHE A 107 -3.53 1.80 -10.81
C PHE A 107 -3.02 0.80 -11.85
N LEU A 108 -3.83 0.47 -12.87
CA LEU A 108 -3.45 -0.47 -13.92
C LEU A 108 -2.26 0.03 -14.76
N LEU A 109 -2.22 1.33 -15.06
CA LEU A 109 -1.08 1.97 -15.72
C LEU A 109 0.22 1.76 -14.93
N GLU A 110 0.18 1.99 -13.63
CA GLU A 110 1.36 1.85 -12.77
C GLU A 110 1.81 0.39 -12.67
N VAL A 111 0.88 -0.56 -12.57
CA VAL A 111 1.19 -2.00 -12.60
C VAL A 111 1.87 -2.37 -13.92
N ALA A 112 1.30 -1.97 -15.06
CA ALA A 112 1.89 -2.24 -16.38
C ALA A 112 3.29 -1.64 -16.53
N ARG A 113 3.47 -0.39 -16.09
CA ARG A 113 4.75 0.33 -16.12
C ARG A 113 5.83 -0.41 -15.33
N ARG A 114 5.52 -0.84 -14.09
CA ARG A 114 6.47 -1.57 -13.23
C ARG A 114 6.81 -2.95 -13.76
N LEU A 115 5.83 -3.66 -14.32
CA LEU A 115 6.08 -4.95 -14.97
C LEU A 115 7.03 -4.78 -16.17
N LEU A 116 6.85 -3.77 -17.02
CA LEU A 116 7.78 -3.50 -18.13
C LEU A 116 9.19 -3.15 -17.62
N GLY A 117 9.29 -2.33 -16.57
CA GLY A 117 10.56 -1.81 -16.06
C GLY A 117 11.22 -0.81 -17.02
N HIS A 118 12.52 -0.57 -16.83
CA HIS A 118 13.32 0.39 -17.59
C HIS A 118 14.36 -0.31 -18.48
N ARG A 119 14.77 0.30 -19.59
CA ARG A 119 15.81 -0.29 -20.44
C ARG A 119 17.20 -0.04 -19.87
N LYS A 120 18.04 -1.08 -19.83
CA LYS A 120 19.42 -0.96 -19.35
C LYS A 120 20.23 -0.05 -20.29
N GLY A 121 20.77 1.05 -19.78
CA GLY A 121 21.70 1.92 -20.51
C GLY A 121 21.06 2.99 -21.42
N ILE A 122 19.72 3.09 -21.48
CA ILE A 122 19.03 4.14 -22.24
C ILE A 122 18.35 5.12 -21.28
N THR A 123 19.02 6.24 -21.01
CA THR A 123 18.52 7.31 -20.12
C THR A 123 17.20 7.91 -20.60
N ALA A 124 16.97 8.00 -21.90
CA ALA A 124 15.72 8.51 -22.48
C ALA A 124 14.52 7.57 -22.25
N ALA A 125 14.73 6.25 -22.27
CA ALA A 125 13.68 5.28 -21.99
C ALA A 125 13.35 5.26 -20.48
N ALA A 126 14.36 5.33 -19.62
CA ALA A 126 14.14 5.53 -18.18
C ALA A 126 13.37 6.83 -17.89
N ALA A 127 13.70 7.93 -18.57
CA ALA A 127 12.96 9.18 -18.46
C ALA A 127 11.52 9.09 -18.99
N ALA A 128 11.28 8.38 -20.10
CA ALA A 128 9.95 8.18 -20.67
C ALA A 128 9.06 7.32 -19.77
N THR A 129 9.58 6.22 -19.21
CA THR A 129 8.82 5.41 -18.25
C THR A 129 8.57 6.19 -16.95
N ASN A 130 9.51 7.00 -16.47
CA ASN A 130 9.28 7.88 -15.31
C ASN A 130 8.21 8.95 -15.59
N PHE A 131 8.12 9.47 -16.81
CA PHE A 131 7.03 10.37 -17.23
C PHE A 131 5.65 9.69 -17.18
N LEU A 132 5.61 8.36 -17.32
CA LEU A 132 4.39 7.57 -17.21
C LEU A 132 4.03 7.17 -15.77
N GLU A 133 4.80 7.57 -14.77
CA GLU A 133 4.53 7.21 -13.38
C GLU A 133 3.16 7.75 -12.91
N SER A 134 2.25 6.85 -12.56
CA SER A 134 0.97 7.20 -11.92
C SER A 134 1.14 7.09 -10.41
N ARG A 135 1.62 8.17 -9.77
CA ARG A 135 1.79 8.18 -8.31
C ARG A 135 0.42 8.13 -7.63
N LEU A 136 0.31 7.27 -6.62
CA LEU A 136 -0.77 7.33 -5.65
C LEU A 136 -0.62 8.61 -4.83
N ASP A 137 -1.69 9.38 -4.68
CA ASP A 137 -1.74 10.55 -3.81
C ASP A 137 -2.28 10.16 -2.43
N LEU A 138 -1.43 10.20 -1.40
CA LEU A 138 -1.82 9.86 -0.02
C LEU A 138 -2.81 10.84 0.60
N SER A 139 -2.83 12.08 0.11
CA SER A 139 -3.81 13.04 0.59
C SER A 139 -5.21 12.72 0.04
N ASN A 140 -5.29 11.85 -0.97
CA ASN A 140 -6.53 11.38 -1.56
C ASN A 140 -6.87 9.98 -1.05
N GLU A 141 -7.57 9.94 0.10
CA GLU A 141 -8.05 8.69 0.73
C GLU A 141 -8.82 7.80 -0.25
N LYS A 142 -9.63 8.40 -1.13
CA LYS A 142 -10.41 7.68 -2.12
C LYS A 142 -9.53 6.94 -3.13
N GLN A 143 -8.48 7.59 -3.63
CA GLN A 143 -7.53 6.93 -4.52
C GLN A 143 -6.84 5.74 -3.82
N CYS A 144 -6.45 5.90 -2.55
CA CYS A 144 -5.82 4.85 -1.76
C CYS A 144 -6.73 3.63 -1.57
N GLU A 145 -7.99 3.86 -1.19
CA GLU A 145 -9.00 2.80 -1.07
C GLU A 145 -9.19 2.03 -2.38
N VAL A 146 -9.25 2.76 -3.50
CA VAL A 146 -9.47 2.19 -4.83
C VAL A 146 -8.27 1.37 -5.30
N TYR A 147 -7.04 1.82 -5.03
CA TYR A 147 -5.82 1.08 -5.36
C TYR A 147 -5.75 -0.25 -4.59
N ALA A 148 -6.00 -0.21 -3.28
CA ALA A 148 -6.03 -1.41 -2.43
C ALA A 148 -7.15 -2.38 -2.86
N ALA A 149 -8.36 -1.86 -3.10
CA ALA A 149 -9.48 -2.67 -3.56
C ALA A 149 -9.20 -3.30 -4.94
N SER A 150 -8.57 -2.56 -5.86
CA SER A 150 -8.18 -3.06 -7.18
C SER A 150 -7.15 -4.19 -7.07
N ALA A 151 -6.14 -4.05 -6.21
CA ALA A 151 -5.15 -5.09 -5.98
C ALA A 151 -5.75 -6.38 -5.44
N ARG A 152 -6.61 -6.28 -4.41
CA ARG A 152 -7.34 -7.44 -3.84
C ARG A 152 -8.27 -8.09 -4.86
N TYR A 153 -8.99 -7.27 -5.63
CA TYR A 153 -9.87 -7.78 -6.68
C TYR A 153 -9.08 -8.59 -7.71
N LEU A 154 -8.00 -8.04 -8.24
CA LEU A 154 -7.23 -8.66 -9.32
C LEU A 154 -6.47 -9.91 -8.86
N SER A 155 -5.97 -9.93 -7.62
CA SER A 155 -5.29 -11.11 -7.06
C SER A 155 -6.23 -12.31 -6.89
N LEU A 156 -7.49 -12.06 -6.53
CA LEU A 156 -8.51 -13.11 -6.44
C LEU A 156 -9.10 -13.48 -7.82
N ARG A 157 -9.04 -12.56 -8.79
CA ARG A 157 -9.67 -12.72 -10.09
C ARG A 157 -8.81 -13.49 -11.09
N ILE A 158 -7.49 -13.37 -11.00
CA ILE A 158 -6.55 -14.01 -11.92
C ILE A 158 -6.61 -15.54 -11.78
N GLN A 159 -6.54 -16.24 -12.91
CA GLN A 159 -6.38 -17.69 -12.95
C GLN A 159 -4.99 -18.02 -13.44
N SER A 160 -4.12 -18.43 -12.53
CA SER A 160 -2.75 -18.83 -12.82
C SER A 160 -2.62 -20.30 -13.21
N THR A 161 -3.60 -21.14 -12.84
CA THR A 161 -3.56 -22.58 -13.14
C THR A 161 -4.85 -23.10 -13.77
N PRO A 162 -4.79 -24.14 -14.62
CA PRO A 162 -5.97 -24.76 -15.24
C PRO A 162 -6.97 -25.33 -14.22
N GLU A 163 -6.50 -25.69 -13.03
CA GLU A 163 -7.29 -26.29 -11.96
C GLU A 163 -8.20 -25.26 -11.28
N MET A 164 -7.84 -23.98 -11.28
CA MET A 164 -8.65 -22.91 -10.68
C MET A 164 -10.01 -22.77 -11.38
N LYS A 165 -10.08 -23.00 -12.70
CA LYS A 165 -11.33 -23.12 -13.46
C LYS A 165 -11.22 -24.16 -14.55
N LYS A 166 -11.64 -25.39 -14.22
CA LYS A 166 -11.66 -26.53 -15.14
C LYS A 166 -12.38 -26.18 -16.44
N GLY A 167 -11.66 -26.28 -17.56
CA GLY A 167 -12.17 -26.01 -18.91
C GLY A 167 -11.88 -24.59 -19.44
N ARG A 168 -11.19 -23.74 -18.68
CA ARG A 168 -10.65 -22.47 -19.15
C ARG A 168 -9.12 -22.49 -19.08
N ASN A 169 -8.46 -21.91 -20.09
CA ASN A 169 -7.02 -21.71 -20.02
C ASN A 169 -6.69 -20.66 -18.95
N PRO A 170 -5.53 -20.78 -18.27
CA PRO A 170 -4.99 -19.73 -17.42
C PRO A 170 -4.94 -18.38 -18.14
N ASP A 171 -5.09 -17.29 -17.39
CA ASP A 171 -5.05 -15.95 -17.94
C ASP A 171 -3.64 -15.61 -18.45
N MET A 172 -2.61 -16.15 -17.81
CA MET A 172 -1.18 -16.07 -18.17
C MET A 172 -0.41 -17.21 -17.50
N ASP A 173 0.87 -17.39 -17.85
CA ASP A 173 1.71 -18.40 -17.20
C ASP A 173 1.81 -18.16 -15.69
N GLU A 174 2.13 -19.21 -14.93
CA GLU A 174 2.10 -19.16 -13.46
C GLU A 174 3.09 -18.12 -12.90
N GLU A 175 4.30 -18.05 -13.46
CA GLU A 175 5.32 -17.08 -13.05
C GLU A 175 4.95 -15.64 -13.44
N ALA A 176 4.32 -15.46 -14.61
CA ALA A 176 3.76 -14.19 -15.02
C ALA A 176 2.61 -13.74 -14.10
N SER A 177 1.75 -14.68 -13.68
CA SER A 177 0.68 -14.42 -12.72
C SER A 177 1.24 -13.99 -11.37
N ARG A 178 2.28 -14.66 -10.87
CA ARG A 178 2.94 -14.28 -9.61
C ARG A 178 3.58 -12.90 -9.70
N ALA A 179 4.24 -12.59 -10.82
CA ALA A 179 4.80 -11.26 -11.06
C ALA A 179 3.70 -10.18 -11.05
N PHE A 180 2.60 -10.42 -11.76
CA PHE A 180 1.45 -9.53 -11.81
C PHE A 180 0.85 -9.27 -10.43
N VAL A 181 0.59 -10.34 -9.66
CA VAL A 181 -0.01 -10.24 -8.32
C VAL A 181 0.93 -9.52 -7.35
N ALA A 182 2.23 -9.84 -7.37
CA ALA A 182 3.20 -9.17 -6.53
C ALA A 182 3.26 -7.66 -6.80
N VAL A 183 3.26 -7.26 -8.08
CA VAL A 183 3.20 -5.83 -8.45
C VAL A 183 1.86 -5.20 -8.11
N CYS A 184 0.73 -5.91 -8.24
CA CYS A 184 -0.58 -5.40 -7.82
C CYS A 184 -0.60 -5.08 -6.31
N PHE A 185 -0.13 -5.99 -5.47
CA PHE A 185 -0.04 -5.75 -4.03
C PHE A 185 0.96 -4.66 -3.68
N GLU A 186 2.08 -4.58 -4.39
CA GLU A 186 3.02 -3.48 -4.25
C GLU A 186 2.34 -2.14 -4.53
N VAL A 187 1.73 -1.97 -5.70
CA VAL A 187 1.05 -0.74 -6.10
C VAL A 187 -0.18 -0.44 -5.23
N GLY A 188 -0.90 -1.47 -4.77
CA GLY A 188 -2.19 -1.35 -4.10
C GLY A 188 -2.15 -1.29 -2.58
N GLU A 189 -1.22 -1.97 -1.92
CA GLU A 189 -1.27 -2.15 -0.45
C GLU A 189 0.05 -1.91 0.28
N ALA A 190 1.21 -1.98 -0.37
CA ALA A 190 2.49 -1.95 0.36
C ALA A 190 3.32 -0.69 0.08
N ASP A 191 3.35 -0.19 -1.14
CA ASP A 191 4.48 0.65 -1.53
C ASP A 191 4.41 2.09 -1.00
N LEU A 192 3.24 2.69 -0.78
CA LEU A 192 3.23 4.07 -0.30
C LEU A 192 3.47 4.25 1.18
N ARG A 193 2.87 3.43 2.06
CA ARG A 193 3.19 3.52 3.49
C ARG A 193 4.66 3.17 3.71
N TRP A 194 5.17 2.14 3.04
CA TRP A 194 6.59 1.79 3.10
C TRP A 194 7.50 2.87 2.50
N ARG A 195 7.12 3.53 1.39
CA ARG A 195 7.83 4.70 0.84
C ARG A 195 7.79 5.88 1.80
N THR A 196 6.64 6.22 2.37
CA THR A 196 6.53 7.31 3.35
C THR A 196 7.39 7.03 4.57
N PHE A 197 7.33 5.82 5.14
CA PHE A 197 8.24 5.43 6.21
C PHE A 197 9.70 5.56 5.76
N ARG A 198 10.06 5.09 4.56
CA ARG A 198 11.43 5.19 4.03
C ARG A 198 11.89 6.63 3.90
N ASP A 199 11.09 7.49 3.27
CA ASP A 199 11.40 8.90 3.06
C ASP A 199 11.58 9.63 4.39
N LEU A 200 10.75 9.31 5.39
CA LEU A 200 10.82 9.91 6.73
C LEU A 200 12.01 9.39 7.56
N ILE A 201 12.30 8.09 7.50
CA ILE A 201 13.31 7.41 8.35
C ILE A 201 14.73 7.50 7.78
N MET A 202 14.83 7.47 6.45
CA MET A 202 16.11 7.48 5.75
C MET A 202 16.53 8.89 5.33
N ARG A 203 15.70 9.92 5.59
CA ARG A 203 16.07 11.33 5.38
C ARG A 203 17.35 11.67 6.18
N PRO A 204 18.34 12.35 5.57
CA PRO A 204 19.51 12.81 6.28
C PRO A 204 19.12 13.67 7.49
N GLY A 205 19.66 13.35 8.67
CA GLY A 205 19.34 14.05 9.92
C GLY A 205 18.04 13.62 10.61
N ALA A 206 17.26 12.69 10.03
CA ALA A 206 16.13 12.10 10.72
C ALA A 206 16.60 11.31 11.94
N SER A 207 15.96 11.58 13.08
CA SER A 207 16.24 10.89 14.34
C SER A 207 14.94 10.36 14.93
N ALA A 208 15.03 9.26 15.65
CA ALA A 208 13.88 8.68 16.31
C ALA A 208 13.42 9.58 17.46
N GLY A 209 12.13 9.89 17.48
CA GLY A 209 11.50 10.67 18.53
C GLY A 209 11.42 9.93 19.87
N ASP A 210 10.83 10.62 20.85
CA ASP A 210 10.45 10.01 22.11
C ASP A 210 9.41 8.91 21.86
N THR A 211 9.47 7.83 22.64
CA THR A 211 8.59 6.67 22.46
C THR A 211 7.73 6.47 23.69
N LEU A 212 6.62 5.76 23.50
CA LEU A 212 5.82 5.21 24.59
C LEU A 212 6.04 3.68 24.67
N GLY A 213 5.54 3.07 25.73
CA GLY A 213 5.58 1.60 25.92
C GLY A 213 6.99 1.03 26.03
N ILE A 214 7.17 -0.22 25.62
CA ILE A 214 8.44 -0.95 25.78
C ILE A 214 9.60 -0.29 25.04
N GLY A 215 9.33 0.42 23.94
CA GLY A 215 10.33 1.20 23.20
C GLY A 215 11.07 2.21 24.08
N SER A 216 10.44 2.73 25.13
CA SER A 216 11.03 3.76 26.00
C SER A 216 12.18 3.22 26.87
N GLN A 217 12.25 1.89 27.01
CA GLN A 217 13.28 1.21 27.78
C GLN A 217 14.57 0.98 26.99
N HIS A 218 14.58 1.32 25.69
CA HIS A 218 15.71 1.07 24.80
C HIS A 218 16.38 2.38 24.36
N PRO A 219 17.72 2.36 24.21
CA PRO A 219 18.45 3.53 23.73
C PRO A 219 18.00 3.88 22.30
N ARG A 220 17.91 5.19 22.02
CA ARG A 220 17.47 5.72 20.73
C ARG A 220 18.24 5.10 19.55
N SER A 221 19.57 4.99 19.67
CA SER A 221 20.42 4.42 18.63
C SER A 221 20.09 2.95 18.30
N ALA A 222 19.75 2.14 19.29
CA ALA A 222 19.35 0.75 19.08
C ALA A 222 18.02 0.65 18.34
N ARG A 223 17.05 1.49 18.71
CA ARG A 223 15.75 1.55 18.04
C ARG A 223 15.87 2.02 16.59
N GLU A 224 16.68 3.05 16.36
CA GLU A 224 16.95 3.56 15.02
C GLU A 224 17.62 2.51 14.13
N GLU A 225 18.62 1.78 14.64
CA GLU A 225 19.25 0.69 13.89
C GLU A 225 18.23 -0.38 13.52
N ALA A 226 17.43 -0.85 14.49
CA ALA A 226 16.39 -1.84 14.26
C ALA A 226 15.37 -1.40 13.20
N ALA A 227 14.87 -0.16 13.31
CA ALA A 227 13.90 0.40 12.37
C ALA A 227 14.49 0.54 10.95
N ARG A 228 15.72 1.06 10.81
CA ARG A 228 16.39 1.20 9.50
C ARG A 228 16.69 -0.14 8.86
N ARG A 229 17.10 -1.15 9.64
CA ARG A 229 17.34 -2.51 9.14
C ARG A 229 16.04 -3.17 8.69
N MET A 230 14.97 -3.08 9.48
CA MET A 230 13.66 -3.57 9.06
C MET A 230 13.19 -2.85 7.79
N MET A 231 13.33 -1.52 7.72
CA MET A 231 12.99 -0.73 6.53
C MET A 231 13.72 -1.24 5.27
N SER A 232 15.03 -1.50 5.37
CA SER A 232 15.81 -1.99 4.23
C SER A 232 15.48 -3.43 3.81
N ASN A 233 14.94 -4.24 4.72
CA ASN A 233 14.79 -5.69 4.53
C ASN A 233 13.33 -6.20 4.63
N HIS A 234 12.34 -5.29 4.75
CA HIS A 234 10.97 -5.66 5.07
C HIS A 234 10.34 -6.62 4.06
N LEU A 235 10.66 -6.52 2.77
CA LEU A 235 10.14 -7.45 1.75
C LEU A 235 10.65 -8.87 1.97
N ASP A 236 11.95 -9.03 2.24
CA ASP A 236 12.56 -10.34 2.50
C ASP A 236 12.02 -10.94 3.80
N VAL A 237 11.83 -10.11 4.83
CA VAL A 237 11.19 -10.53 6.09
C VAL A 237 9.74 -10.98 5.83
N LEU A 238 8.97 -10.18 5.09
CA LEU A 238 7.58 -10.49 4.76
C LEU A 238 7.48 -11.80 3.96
N HIS A 239 8.35 -12.00 2.97
CA HIS A 239 8.45 -13.24 2.22
C HIS A 239 8.85 -14.43 3.08
N ASP A 240 9.79 -14.27 4.00
CA ASP A 240 10.23 -15.36 4.88
C ASP A 240 9.12 -15.75 5.87
N VAL A 241 8.47 -14.77 6.51
CA VAL A 241 7.37 -15.00 7.46
C VAL A 241 6.20 -15.74 6.81
N THR A 242 5.90 -15.44 5.54
CA THR A 242 4.72 -15.97 4.82
C THR A 242 5.07 -17.03 3.78
N ASN A 243 6.26 -17.65 3.88
CA ASN A 243 6.70 -18.63 2.89
C ASN A 243 5.89 -19.94 3.02
N PRO A 244 5.08 -20.33 2.02
CA PRO A 244 4.28 -21.56 2.08
C PRO A 244 5.11 -22.83 1.87
N SER A 245 6.37 -22.71 1.45
CA SER A 245 7.24 -23.84 1.13
C SER A 245 8.70 -23.55 1.54
N PRO A 246 8.98 -23.46 2.85
CA PRO A 246 10.33 -23.21 3.34
C PRO A 246 11.27 -24.38 3.02
N LEU A 247 12.46 -24.06 2.50
CA LEU A 247 13.50 -25.07 2.21
C LEU A 247 14.33 -25.43 3.44
N THR A 248 14.26 -24.63 4.51
CA THR A 248 15.03 -24.79 5.76
C THR A 248 14.17 -24.44 6.95
N GLN A 249 14.53 -24.95 8.14
CA GLN A 249 13.87 -24.65 9.42
C GLN A 249 12.37 -25.01 9.45
N VAL A 250 11.98 -26.05 8.69
CA VAL A 250 10.58 -26.49 8.52
C VAL A 250 9.96 -26.94 9.84
N ASP A 251 10.74 -27.65 10.67
CA ASP A 251 10.29 -28.16 11.97
C ASP A 251 10.56 -27.20 13.14
N GLU A 252 11.32 -26.12 12.90
CA GLU A 252 11.78 -25.18 13.94
C GLU A 252 10.96 -23.89 14.00
N LEU A 253 10.42 -23.44 12.86
CA LEU A 253 9.78 -22.14 12.72
C LEU A 253 8.43 -22.26 12.00
N GLN A 254 7.36 -21.94 12.73
CA GLN A 254 6.01 -21.90 12.17
C GLN A 254 5.79 -20.62 11.36
N ARG A 255 5.58 -20.76 10.06
CA ARG A 255 5.25 -19.65 9.15
C ARG A 255 3.78 -19.26 9.29
N VAL A 256 3.52 -17.98 9.02
CA VAL A 256 2.15 -17.47 8.91
C VAL A 256 1.60 -17.87 7.53
N PRO A 257 0.36 -18.38 7.42
CA PRO A 257 -0.24 -18.68 6.12
C PRO A 257 -0.20 -17.49 5.15
N GLU A 258 0.09 -17.75 3.87
CA GLU A 258 0.28 -16.71 2.85
C GLU A 258 -0.94 -15.80 2.68
N CYS A 259 -2.15 -16.30 2.93
CA CYS A 259 -3.38 -15.50 2.89
C CYS A 259 -3.40 -14.35 3.91
N TYR A 260 -2.58 -14.43 4.97
CA TYR A 260 -2.46 -13.37 5.99
C TYR A 260 -1.29 -12.42 5.75
N ARG A 261 -0.64 -12.50 4.59
CA ARG A 261 0.49 -11.62 4.22
C ARG A 261 0.18 -10.12 4.38
N PRO A 262 -1.02 -9.60 4.03
CA PRO A 262 -1.34 -8.20 4.29
C PRO A 262 -1.29 -7.81 5.78
N GLN A 263 -1.79 -8.68 6.66
CA GLN A 263 -1.80 -8.46 8.10
C GLN A 263 -0.39 -8.53 8.70
N VAL A 264 0.47 -9.42 8.20
CA VAL A 264 1.90 -9.45 8.55
C VAL A 264 2.57 -8.13 8.15
N ASP A 265 2.31 -7.66 6.93
CA ASP A 265 2.88 -6.42 6.40
C ASP A 265 2.48 -5.18 7.23
N MET A 266 1.22 -5.10 7.67
CA MET A 266 0.75 -4.09 8.63
C MET A 266 1.54 -4.14 9.95
N MET A 267 1.74 -5.34 10.52
CA MET A 267 2.48 -5.47 11.77
C MET A 267 3.94 -5.01 11.63
N LEU A 268 4.58 -5.30 10.49
CA LEU A 268 5.95 -4.86 10.22
C LEU A 268 6.05 -3.33 10.13
N ARG A 269 5.07 -2.67 9.51
CA ARG A 269 4.98 -1.19 9.50
C ARG A 269 4.78 -0.62 10.90
N GLU A 270 3.87 -1.20 11.69
CA GLU A 270 3.65 -0.75 13.07
C GLU A 270 4.89 -0.93 13.94
N THR A 271 5.63 -2.01 13.72
CA THR A 271 6.90 -2.29 14.40
C THR A 271 7.90 -1.17 14.15
N ILE A 272 8.07 -0.76 12.90
CA ILE A 272 8.92 0.38 12.56
C ILE A 272 8.41 1.66 13.19
N ARG A 273 7.10 1.90 13.13
CA ARG A 273 6.50 3.11 13.69
C ARG A 273 6.78 3.24 15.18
N ARG A 274 6.58 2.17 15.95
CA ARG A 274 6.84 2.13 17.40
C ARG A 274 8.32 2.18 17.74
N LEU A 275 9.18 1.53 16.95
CA LEU A 275 10.63 1.64 17.12
C LEU A 275 11.09 3.08 16.91
N TRP A 276 10.58 3.79 15.91
CA TRP A 276 10.96 5.19 15.68
C TRP A 276 10.35 6.16 16.71
N GLY A 277 9.20 5.84 17.29
CA GLY A 277 8.54 6.67 18.31
C GLY A 277 7.58 7.69 17.72
N ARG A 278 7.57 8.91 18.29
CA ARG A 278 6.68 10.02 17.90
C ARG A 278 6.98 10.65 16.52
N GLY A 279 7.86 10.06 15.73
CA GLY A 279 8.16 10.49 14.36
C GLY A 279 9.53 11.17 14.19
N PRO A 280 9.90 11.53 12.94
CA PRO A 280 11.21 12.08 12.60
C PRO A 280 11.37 13.59 12.90
N GLY A 281 10.29 14.27 13.29
CA GLY A 281 10.25 15.70 13.57
C GLY A 281 8.82 16.21 13.80
N PRO A 282 8.65 17.41 14.37
CA PRO A 282 7.33 18.01 14.59
C PRO A 282 6.58 18.31 13.29
N GLU A 283 7.29 18.67 12.22
CA GLU A 283 6.72 18.94 10.89
C GLU A 283 6.04 17.72 10.27
N ASP A 284 6.55 16.52 10.55
CA ASP A 284 6.06 15.27 10.00
C ASP A 284 5.10 14.55 10.97
N PHE A 285 4.82 15.12 12.16
CA PHE A 285 4.08 14.43 13.22
C PHE A 285 2.69 13.96 12.76
N ALA A 286 1.94 14.82 12.06
CA ALA A 286 0.61 14.47 11.58
C ALA A 286 0.64 13.32 10.56
N LEU A 287 1.58 13.38 9.61
CA LEU A 287 1.79 12.33 8.62
C LEU A 287 2.28 11.03 9.29
N TRP A 288 3.14 11.14 10.30
CA TRP A 288 3.63 9.99 11.03
C TRP A 288 2.54 9.30 11.85
N GLN A 289 1.60 10.06 12.43
CA GLN A 289 0.45 9.50 13.14
C GLN A 289 -0.54 8.84 12.18
N SER A 290 -0.72 9.35 10.96
CA SER A 290 -1.62 8.71 9.99
C SER A 290 -1.11 7.37 9.46
N LEU A 291 0.18 7.06 9.69
CA LEU A 291 0.78 5.76 9.38
C LEU A 291 0.56 4.69 10.48
N GLU A 292 -0.17 5.00 11.54
CA GLU A 292 -0.50 4.03 12.58
C GLU A 292 -1.33 2.87 12.04
N GLU A 293 -0.89 1.64 12.33
CA GLU A 293 -1.66 0.44 12.07
C GLU A 293 -2.32 -0.03 13.36
N ARG A 294 -3.58 -0.44 13.25
CA ARG A 294 -4.37 -0.90 14.39
C ARG A 294 -5.03 -2.22 14.07
N ILE A 295 -5.14 -3.06 15.09
CA ILE A 295 -6.06 -4.19 15.06
C ILE A 295 -7.47 -3.61 15.17
N ASP A 296 -8.35 -4.02 14.27
CA ASP A 296 -9.76 -3.59 14.30
C ASP A 296 -10.38 -4.03 15.64
N GLU A 297 -10.95 -3.09 16.38
CA GLU A 297 -11.63 -3.37 17.65
C GLU A 297 -12.87 -4.27 17.45
N ASN A 298 -13.35 -4.39 16.20
CA ASN A 298 -14.44 -5.28 15.79
C ASN A 298 -13.96 -6.55 15.08
N ASP A 299 -12.67 -6.90 15.13
CA ASP A 299 -12.10 -8.12 14.54
C ASP A 299 -12.84 -9.37 15.07
N PRO A 300 -13.77 -9.97 14.28
CA PRO A 300 -14.63 -11.02 14.78
C PRO A 300 -13.80 -12.28 14.99
N GLY A 301 -13.46 -12.56 16.25
CA GLY A 301 -12.69 -13.74 16.64
C GLY A 301 -11.20 -13.50 16.92
N GLY A 302 -10.71 -12.26 16.80
CA GLY A 302 -9.31 -11.92 17.10
C GLY A 302 -8.31 -12.54 16.12
N GLU A 303 -8.72 -12.74 14.86
CA GLU A 303 -7.91 -13.37 13.82
C GLU A 303 -6.67 -12.52 13.49
N MET A 304 -6.82 -11.20 13.38
CA MET A 304 -5.70 -10.28 13.15
C MET A 304 -4.74 -10.25 14.33
N GLN A 305 -5.26 -10.29 15.56
CA GLN A 305 -4.44 -10.41 16.77
C GLN A 305 -3.65 -11.72 16.79
N ALA A 306 -4.27 -12.84 16.41
CA ALA A 306 -3.60 -14.13 16.32
C ALA A 306 -2.50 -14.13 15.26
N VAL A 307 -2.74 -13.50 14.09
CA VAL A 307 -1.73 -13.34 13.04
C VAL A 307 -0.55 -12.49 13.52
N TRP A 308 -0.81 -11.37 14.22
CA TRP A 308 0.26 -10.53 14.77
C TRP A 308 1.05 -11.27 15.85
N GLY A 309 0.38 -12.06 16.71
CA GLY A 309 1.02 -12.94 17.67
C GLY A 309 1.89 -14.03 17.02
N ALA A 310 1.39 -14.68 15.97
CA ALA A 310 2.13 -15.69 15.21
C ALA A 310 3.36 -15.09 14.50
N THR A 311 3.22 -13.89 13.94
CA THR A 311 4.32 -13.14 13.34
C THR A 311 5.38 -12.79 14.38
N ALA A 312 4.97 -12.38 15.59
CA ALA A 312 5.89 -12.10 16.69
C ALA A 312 6.69 -13.35 17.10
N ALA A 313 6.00 -14.49 17.28
CA ALA A 313 6.64 -15.76 17.63
C ALA A 313 7.63 -16.22 16.55
N TYR A 314 7.25 -16.06 15.28
CA TYR A 314 8.14 -16.35 14.15
C TYR A 314 9.42 -15.51 14.21
N LEU A 315 9.29 -14.19 14.37
CA LEU A 315 10.43 -13.27 14.39
C LEU A 315 11.34 -13.50 15.61
N ASP A 316 10.78 -13.82 16.78
CA ASP A 316 11.57 -14.15 17.99
C ASP A 316 12.44 -15.40 17.79
N GLY A 317 11.90 -16.43 17.13
CA GLY A 317 12.66 -17.63 16.78
C GLY A 317 13.68 -17.40 15.66
N ARG A 318 13.41 -16.46 14.74
CA ARG A 318 14.20 -16.26 13.52
C ARG A 318 15.37 -15.29 13.67
N VAL A 319 15.21 -14.23 14.47
CA VAL A 319 16.21 -13.16 14.56
C VAL A 319 17.49 -13.66 15.23
N GLN A 320 18.61 -13.49 14.51
CA GLN A 320 19.92 -13.83 15.03
C GLN A 320 20.53 -12.65 15.79
N ARG A 321 20.59 -12.79 17.12
CA ARG A 321 21.11 -11.82 18.09
C ARG A 321 22.60 -11.96 18.37
N THR A 322 23.11 -13.19 18.32
CA THR A 322 24.52 -13.47 18.64
C THR A 322 25.21 -14.37 17.60
N PRO A 323 26.54 -14.28 17.46
CA PRO A 323 27.31 -15.14 16.56
C PRO A 323 27.19 -16.64 16.89
N GLU A 324 26.95 -16.97 18.16
CA GLU A 324 26.88 -18.35 18.66
C GLU A 324 25.57 -19.04 18.26
N GLN A 325 24.51 -18.29 17.98
CA GLN A 325 23.24 -18.86 17.53
C GLN A 325 23.34 -19.52 16.15
N LYS A 326 24.19 -18.99 15.26
CA LYS A 326 24.55 -19.61 13.97
C LYS A 326 26.01 -19.32 13.64
N ALA A 327 26.88 -20.26 13.99
CA ALA A 327 28.32 -20.16 13.76
C ALA A 327 28.63 -19.87 12.27
N GLY A 328 29.42 -18.82 12.02
CA GLY A 328 29.83 -18.40 10.68
C GLY A 328 28.91 -17.37 9.99
N ARG A 329 27.84 -16.92 10.65
CA ARG A 329 26.97 -15.83 10.17
C ARG A 329 26.99 -14.66 11.13
N GLU A 330 27.22 -13.45 10.62
CA GLU A 330 27.15 -12.24 11.44
C GLU A 330 25.71 -12.00 11.95
N PRO A 331 25.55 -11.50 13.19
CA PRO A 331 24.24 -11.09 13.70
C PRO A 331 23.53 -10.12 12.77
N GLU A 332 22.21 -10.22 12.69
CA GLU A 332 21.41 -9.41 11.76
C GLU A 332 21.38 -7.93 12.16
N MET A 333 21.69 -7.61 13.42
CA MET A 333 21.85 -6.26 13.99
C MET A 333 22.58 -6.32 15.34
N SER A 334 22.88 -5.17 15.96
CA SER A 334 23.46 -5.14 17.30
C SER A 334 22.56 -5.84 18.34
N LEU A 335 23.16 -6.32 19.44
CA LEU A 335 22.41 -6.97 20.51
C LEU A 335 21.35 -6.03 21.12
N ALA A 336 21.68 -4.76 21.28
CA ALA A 336 20.73 -3.76 21.78
C ALA A 336 19.58 -3.52 20.78
N ALA A 337 19.89 -3.43 19.48
CA ALA A 337 18.88 -3.25 18.43
C ALA A 337 17.95 -4.46 18.31
N SER A 338 18.49 -5.68 18.30
CA SER A 338 17.69 -6.90 18.22
C SER A 338 16.82 -7.10 19.45
N THR A 339 17.31 -6.74 20.64
CA THR A 339 16.50 -6.75 21.86
C THR A 339 15.34 -5.75 21.77
N ALA A 340 15.61 -4.52 21.33
CA ALA A 340 14.57 -3.50 21.14
C ALA A 340 13.53 -3.93 20.10
N PHE A 341 13.99 -4.48 18.98
CA PHE A 341 13.15 -5.01 17.92
C PHE A 341 12.18 -6.08 18.44
N LEU A 342 12.71 -7.14 19.07
CA LEU A 342 11.90 -8.27 19.53
C LEU A 342 10.93 -7.89 20.64
N GLN A 343 11.32 -7.00 21.55
CA GLN A 343 10.43 -6.53 22.60
C GLN A 343 9.26 -5.70 22.04
N VAL A 344 9.52 -4.82 21.07
CA VAL A 344 8.45 -4.06 20.39
C VAL A 344 7.55 -4.98 19.58
N VAL A 345 8.10 -5.92 18.81
CA VAL A 345 7.35 -6.93 18.05
C VAL A 345 6.44 -7.75 18.98
N THR A 346 6.96 -8.18 20.14
CA THR A 346 6.19 -8.93 21.14
C THR A 346 5.09 -8.08 21.77
N GLU A 347 5.37 -6.80 22.08
CA GLU A 347 4.35 -5.87 22.59
C GLU A 347 3.20 -5.71 21.60
N ILE A 348 3.50 -5.50 20.31
CA ILE A 348 2.52 -5.40 19.23
C ILE A 348 1.72 -6.70 19.08
N GLY A 349 2.41 -7.84 19.04
CA GLY A 349 1.80 -9.17 18.90
C GLY A 349 0.93 -9.60 20.10
N SER A 350 1.08 -8.94 21.25
CA SER A 350 0.23 -9.13 22.43
C SER A 350 -1.05 -8.27 22.44
N GLY A 351 -1.18 -7.33 21.50
CA GLY A 351 -2.34 -6.42 21.42
C GLY A 351 -2.27 -5.23 22.37
N ARG A 352 -1.12 -5.01 23.02
CA ARG A 352 -0.97 -3.90 23.97
C ARG A 352 -1.00 -2.55 23.24
N ARG A 353 -1.98 -1.72 23.61
CA ARG A 353 -2.11 -0.34 23.15
C ARG A 353 -1.14 0.57 23.90
N LEU A 354 -0.56 1.53 23.19
CA LEU A 354 0.14 2.65 23.80
C LEU A 354 -0.91 3.67 24.23
N GLU A 355 -1.18 3.77 25.54
CA GLU A 355 -2.03 4.84 26.06
C GLU A 355 -1.32 6.17 25.85
N VAL A 356 -1.97 7.10 25.14
CA VAL A 356 -1.48 8.47 25.03
C VAL A 356 -1.84 9.16 26.35
N GLU A 357 -0.89 9.26 27.28
CA GLU A 357 -1.02 10.24 28.36
C GLU A 357 -1.26 11.62 27.72
N GLU A 358 -2.30 12.32 28.17
CA GLU A 358 -2.66 13.66 27.72
C GLU A 358 -1.41 14.54 27.64
N VAL A 359 -1.13 15.06 26.44
CA VAL A 359 0.02 15.93 26.20
C VAL A 359 -0.08 17.13 27.16
N PRO A 360 0.90 17.36 28.06
CA PRO A 360 0.91 18.57 28.87
C PRO A 360 0.87 19.78 27.95
N THR A 361 -0.04 20.71 28.24
CA THR A 361 -0.48 21.90 27.47
C THR A 361 0.62 22.92 27.12
N ARG A 362 1.90 22.53 27.11
CA ARG A 362 3.06 23.41 26.92
C ARG A 362 3.36 23.74 25.46
N TRP A 363 2.76 23.04 24.50
CA TRP A 363 2.96 23.29 23.06
C TRP A 363 1.96 24.29 22.43
N ASN A 364 0.94 24.75 23.16
CA ASN A 364 -0.03 25.74 22.67
C ASN A 364 0.49 27.19 22.65
N LEU A 365 1.75 27.45 23.03
CA LEU A 365 2.33 28.80 23.08
C LEU A 365 3.14 29.20 21.83
N ALA A 366 3.25 28.34 20.82
CA ALA A 366 4.06 28.63 19.62
C ALA A 366 3.25 28.89 18.33
N ILE A 367 1.91 28.85 18.39
CA ILE A 367 1.06 29.26 17.26
C ILE A 367 0.20 30.41 17.76
N GLY A 368 0.67 31.63 17.49
CA GLY A 368 -0.07 32.86 17.78
C GLY A 368 -1.33 32.94 16.94
N ILE A 369 -2.40 32.28 17.39
CA ILE A 369 -3.77 32.59 16.96
C ILE A 369 -4.32 33.53 18.02
N SER A 370 -4.20 34.82 17.73
CA SER A 370 -4.95 35.88 18.38
C SER A 370 -6.43 35.67 18.08
N THR A 371 -7.14 34.88 18.90
CA THR A 371 -8.60 34.94 18.94
C THR A 371 -8.98 36.14 19.79
N GLY A 372 -9.12 37.29 19.13
CA GLY A 372 -9.88 38.40 19.68
C GLY A 372 -11.34 37.99 19.81
N ALA A 373 -11.86 38.05 21.03
CA ALA A 373 -13.28 38.22 21.28
C ALA A 373 -13.44 38.92 22.63
N GLU A 374 -13.64 40.23 22.53
CA GLU A 374 -14.25 41.05 23.57
C GLU A 374 -15.53 40.39 24.07
N LYS A 375 -15.68 40.24 25.40
CA LYS A 375 -16.91 40.65 26.08
C LYS A 375 -16.57 41.28 27.42
N SER A 376 -16.61 42.60 27.40
CA SER A 376 -16.85 43.45 28.56
C SER A 376 -18.20 43.07 29.19
N SER A 377 -18.22 42.86 30.51
CA SER A 377 -19.22 43.43 31.43
C SER A 377 -18.92 43.08 32.89
N THR A 378 -18.42 44.11 33.59
CA THR A 378 -18.92 44.61 34.88
C THR A 378 -18.82 43.77 36.16
N CYS A 379 -17.84 44.16 37.00
CA CYS A 379 -17.96 44.60 38.41
C CYS A 379 -19.02 43.92 39.33
N ILE A 380 -18.58 43.41 40.48
CA ILE A 380 -18.83 43.98 41.83
C ILE A 380 -18.01 43.21 42.90
N LEU A 381 -17.19 44.00 43.61
CA LEU A 381 -16.68 43.94 44.99
C LEU A 381 -16.99 42.72 45.88
N SER A 382 -15.94 42.14 46.49
CA SER A 382 -15.60 42.29 47.92
C SER A 382 -14.21 41.73 48.19
#